data_AF-A0A315DHS7-F1
#
_entry.id   AF-A0A315DHS7-F1
#
_cell.length_a   1.000
_cell.length_b   1.000
_cell.length_c   1.000
_cell.angle_alpha   90.00
_cell.angle_beta   90.00
_cell.angle_gamma   90.00
#
_symmetry.space_group_name_H-M   'P 1'
#
loop_
_entity.id
_entity.type
_entity.pdbx_description
1 polymer ?
#
loop_
_entity_poly.entity_id
_entity_poly.type
_entity_poly.pdbx_seq_one_letter_code
_entity_poly.pdbx_strand_id
1 'polypeptide(L)'
;MVWFDLPRRKLFDFVSANKDLGILNDSFYFTVLLYDKNMDTTFTLDQISALTDLPLRTIRYYIQLGLVDRHEGDRKHARYTQKHLDQVLQVRAMADQGTSLERIKQLIHGITTPPPPPKAAGDISVISKVFIAPGFELHLEPQAAGLSPEKLRLFVRSVLSTWEEINASE
;
A
#
# COMPACT_ATOMS: atom_id res chain seq x y z
N MET A 1 6.27 -17.93 -3.76
CA MET A 1 7.55 -17.90 -3.02
C MET A 1 7.81 -16.45 -2.67
N VAL A 2 7.76 -16.08 -1.38
CA VAL A 2 7.79 -14.68 -0.94
C VAL A 2 9.24 -14.24 -0.83
N TRP A 3 9.76 -13.64 -1.90
CA TRP A 3 11.19 -13.27 -2.04
C TRP A 3 11.65 -12.14 -1.11
N PHE A 4 10.73 -11.50 -0.38
CA PHE A 4 10.97 -10.34 0.48
C PHE A 4 11.59 -10.66 1.85
N ASP A 5 11.72 -11.94 2.22
CA ASP A 5 12.15 -12.36 3.57
C ASP A 5 13.62 -12.84 3.63
N LEU A 6 14.34 -12.79 2.52
CA LEU A 6 15.77 -13.13 2.49
C LEU A 6 16.63 -11.96 3.01
N PRO A 7 17.71 -12.23 3.77
CA PRO A 7 18.69 -11.21 4.11
C PRO A 7 19.22 -10.54 2.83
N ARG A 8 19.27 -9.19 2.79
CA ARG A 8 19.58 -8.39 1.58
C ARG A 8 20.83 -8.85 0.83
N ARG A 9 21.86 -9.34 1.54
CA ARG A 9 23.09 -9.91 0.98
C ARG A 9 22.84 -11.20 0.17
N LYS A 10 21.95 -12.07 0.64
CA LYS A 10 21.58 -13.32 -0.05
C LYS A 10 20.72 -13.07 -1.29
N LEU A 11 19.90 -12.01 -1.28
CA LEU A 11 19.15 -11.56 -2.46
C LEU A 11 20.10 -11.09 -3.57
N PHE A 12 21.16 -10.35 -3.23
CA PHE A 12 22.17 -9.89 -4.18
C PHE A 12 22.93 -11.03 -4.85
N ASP A 13 23.43 -11.99 -4.06
CA ASP A 13 24.16 -13.16 -4.57
C ASP A 13 23.27 -14.00 -5.49
N PHE A 14 22.00 -14.18 -5.12
CA PHE A 14 21.01 -14.90 -5.91
C PHE A 14 20.70 -14.20 -7.23
N VAL A 15 20.46 -12.89 -7.22
CA VAL A 15 20.19 -12.09 -8.42
C VAL A 15 21.39 -12.11 -9.36
N SER A 16 22.61 -11.96 -8.85
CA SER A 16 23.83 -12.02 -9.66
C SER A 16 24.06 -13.39 -10.33
N ALA A 17 23.73 -14.48 -9.63
CA ALA A 17 23.90 -15.84 -10.14
C ALA A 17 22.85 -16.27 -11.18
N ASN A 18 21.72 -15.57 -11.28
CA ASN A 18 20.58 -15.96 -12.13
C ASN A 18 20.25 -14.93 -13.22
N LYS A 19 21.15 -13.97 -13.46
CA LYS A 19 21.02 -12.87 -14.44
C LYS A 19 20.57 -13.31 -15.83
N ASP A 20 20.97 -14.50 -16.25
CA ASP A 20 20.74 -15.01 -17.60
C ASP A 20 19.44 -15.84 -17.74
N LEU A 21 18.70 -16.07 -16.64
CA LEU A 21 17.53 -16.95 -16.65
C LEU A 21 16.21 -16.25 -16.99
N GLY A 22 16.17 -14.91 -17.08
CA GLY A 22 14.95 -14.16 -17.44
C GLY A 22 13.78 -14.29 -16.44
N ILE A 23 14.04 -14.80 -15.22
CA ILE A 23 13.02 -15.11 -14.21
C ILE A 23 12.61 -13.88 -13.38
N LEU A 24 13.39 -12.80 -13.41
CA LEU A 24 13.06 -11.54 -12.71
C LEU A 24 12.98 -10.41 -13.73
N ASN A 25 12.00 -9.51 -13.57
CA ASN A 25 11.78 -8.39 -14.47
C ASN A 25 13.00 -7.45 -14.45
N ASP A 26 13.36 -6.85 -15.59
CA ASP A 26 14.51 -5.94 -15.73
C ASP A 26 14.53 -4.81 -14.67
N SER A 27 13.35 -4.33 -14.27
CA SER A 27 13.18 -3.33 -13.21
C SER A 27 13.68 -3.80 -11.83
N PHE A 28 13.51 -5.09 -11.51
CA PHE A 28 13.96 -5.68 -10.24
C PHE A 28 15.48 -5.86 -10.22
N TYR A 29 16.06 -6.33 -11.33
CA TYR A 29 17.51 -6.41 -11.50
C TYR A 29 18.18 -5.04 -11.39
N PHE A 30 17.60 -4.02 -12.03
CA PHE A 30 18.14 -2.66 -11.98
C PHE A 30 18.05 -2.05 -10.59
N THR A 31 16.97 -2.31 -9.85
CA THR A 31 16.81 -1.87 -8.46
C THR A 31 17.85 -2.50 -7.54
N VAL A 32 18.13 -3.80 -7.67
CA VAL A 32 19.12 -4.50 -6.83
C VAL A 32 20.55 -4.09 -7.16
N LEU A 33 20.88 -3.88 -8.44
CA LEU A 33 22.23 -3.52 -8.89
C LEU A 33 22.59 -2.04 -8.65
N LEU A 34 21.61 -1.12 -8.61
CA LEU A 34 21.87 0.28 -8.27
C LEU A 34 22.07 0.52 -6.76
N TYR A 35 21.75 -0.45 -5.91
CA TYR A 35 21.67 -0.27 -4.46
C TYR A 35 22.98 -0.44 -3.68
N ASP A 36 24.04 -0.98 -4.30
CA ASP A 36 25.28 -1.34 -3.58
C ASP A 36 26.35 -0.23 -3.63
N LYS A 37 26.14 0.87 -4.36
CA LYS A 37 27.08 2.00 -4.39
C LYS A 37 26.63 3.16 -3.51
N ASN A 38 27.27 3.24 -2.34
CA ASN A 38 27.50 4.42 -1.48
C ASN A 38 26.59 4.58 -0.24
N MET A 39 26.96 3.93 0.87
CA MET A 39 26.32 4.09 2.18
C MET A 39 26.50 5.49 2.84
N ASP A 40 27.38 6.35 2.31
CA ASP A 40 27.64 7.71 2.84
C ASP A 40 27.12 8.85 1.94
N THR A 41 26.23 8.55 0.99
CA THR A 41 25.70 9.60 0.09
C THR A 41 24.65 10.43 0.81
N THR A 42 24.87 11.75 0.80
CA THR A 42 23.84 12.73 1.16
C THR A 42 23.21 13.29 -0.11
N PHE A 43 21.91 13.52 -0.04
CA PHE A 43 21.05 13.97 -1.12
C PHE A 43 20.31 15.23 -0.70
N THR A 44 20.08 16.13 -1.65
CA THR A 44 19.06 17.16 -1.54
C THR A 44 17.69 16.58 -1.86
N LEU A 45 16.62 17.29 -1.48
CA LEU A 45 15.27 16.87 -1.82
C LEU A 45 15.04 16.83 -3.34
N ASP A 46 15.67 17.73 -4.09
CA ASP A 46 15.62 17.77 -5.56
C ASP A 46 16.28 16.55 -6.18
N GLN A 47 17.41 16.09 -5.62
CA GLN A 47 18.06 14.86 -6.06
C GLN A 47 17.19 13.64 -5.79
N ILE A 48 16.53 13.55 -4.62
CA ILE A 48 15.57 12.47 -4.36
C ILE A 48 14.41 12.51 -5.36
N SER A 49 13.89 13.70 -5.66
CA SER A 49 12.82 13.87 -6.66
C SER A 49 13.24 13.33 -8.03
N ALA A 50 14.45 13.69 -8.48
CA ALA A 50 14.99 13.22 -9.75
C ALA A 50 15.24 11.70 -9.76
N LEU A 51 15.74 11.14 -8.66
CA LEU A 51 16.04 9.70 -8.57
C LEU A 51 14.79 8.83 -8.42
N THR A 52 13.69 9.38 -7.94
CA THR A 52 12.46 8.62 -7.66
C THR A 52 11.31 8.96 -8.59
N ASP A 53 11.49 9.83 -9.58
CA ASP A 53 10.44 10.37 -10.46
C ASP A 53 9.19 10.86 -9.70
N LEU A 54 9.34 11.26 -8.44
CA LEU A 54 8.25 11.76 -7.63
C LEU A 54 8.36 13.28 -7.50
N PRO A 55 7.24 14.03 -7.65
CA PRO A 55 7.24 15.46 -7.37
C PRO A 55 7.66 15.75 -5.92
N LEU A 56 8.38 16.84 -5.71
CA LEU A 56 8.79 17.33 -4.39
C LEU A 56 7.62 17.38 -3.39
N ARG A 57 6.44 17.76 -3.87
CA ARG A 57 5.21 17.85 -3.07
C ARG A 57 4.82 16.47 -2.50
N THR A 58 4.90 15.42 -3.31
CA THR A 58 4.60 14.05 -2.91
C THR A 58 5.59 13.54 -1.88
N ILE A 59 6.88 13.81 -2.08
CA ILE A 59 7.93 13.41 -1.13
C ILE A 59 7.73 14.13 0.22
N ARG A 60 7.46 15.44 0.21
CA ARG A 60 7.14 16.20 1.44
C ARG A 60 5.89 15.65 2.13
N TYR A 61 4.87 15.29 1.35
CA TYR A 61 3.65 14.69 1.88
C TYR A 61 3.93 13.35 2.57
N TYR A 62 4.77 12.49 2.00
CA TYR A 62 5.18 11.23 2.63
C TYR A 62 5.97 11.45 3.92
N ILE A 63 6.86 12.45 3.95
CA ILE A 63 7.57 12.84 5.20
C ILE A 63 6.57 13.32 6.25
N GLN A 64 5.60 14.15 5.88
CA GLN A 64 4.58 14.67 6.80
C GLN A 64 3.67 13.56 7.35
N LEU A 65 3.31 12.58 6.52
CA LEU A 65 2.54 11.41 6.93
C LEU A 65 3.32 10.45 7.83
N GLY A 66 4.64 10.60 7.93
CA GLY A 66 5.53 9.69 8.66
C GLY A 66 5.81 8.39 7.91
N LEU A 67 5.68 8.39 6.58
CA LEU A 67 6.06 7.26 5.72
C LEU A 67 7.55 7.26 5.40
N VAL A 68 8.16 8.45 5.44
CA VAL A 68 9.57 8.71 5.22
C VAL A 68 10.07 9.52 6.40
N ASP A 69 11.27 9.25 6.87
CA ASP A 69 11.84 9.96 8.01
C ASP A 69 12.09 11.44 7.67
N ARG A 70 12.19 12.27 8.70
CA ARG A 70 12.59 13.67 8.53
C ARG A 70 14.09 13.75 8.23
N HIS A 71 14.46 14.71 7.39
CA HIS A 71 15.86 15.02 7.10
C HIS A 71 16.69 15.20 8.37
N GLU A 72 17.99 14.95 8.24
CA GLU A 72 18.94 15.22 9.29
C GLU A 72 19.41 16.68 9.23
N GLY A 73 19.84 17.21 10.39
CA GLY A 73 20.33 18.59 10.52
C GLY A 73 19.22 19.64 10.70
N ASP A 74 19.64 20.89 10.93
CA ASP A 74 18.71 22.02 11.02
C ASP A 74 18.07 22.31 9.65
N ARG A 75 16.90 22.98 9.63
CA ARG A 75 16.18 23.30 8.37
C ARG A 75 17.04 23.98 7.32
N LYS A 76 18.06 24.74 7.72
CA LYS A 76 19.01 25.44 6.83
C LYS A 76 20.04 24.49 6.19
N HIS A 77 20.29 23.33 6.78
CA HIS A 77 21.23 22.30 6.35
C HIS A 77 20.55 20.93 6.25
N ALA A 78 19.29 20.92 5.79
CA ALA A 78 18.50 19.70 5.64
C ALA A 78 19.19 18.74 4.68
N ARG A 79 19.63 17.59 5.19
CA ARG A 79 20.30 16.54 4.42
C ARG A 79 19.48 15.26 4.46
N TYR A 80 19.32 14.64 3.29
CA TYR A 80 18.71 13.32 3.19
C TYR A 80 19.80 12.29 2.94
N THR A 81 19.70 11.15 3.59
CA THR A 81 20.63 10.03 3.42
C THR A 81 20.05 8.98 2.50
N GLN A 82 20.86 7.98 2.14
CA GLN A 82 20.39 6.80 1.40
C GLN A 82 19.13 6.17 2.04
N LYS A 83 19.05 6.13 3.37
CA LYS A 83 17.85 5.65 4.09
C LYS A 83 16.56 6.35 3.64
N HIS A 84 16.60 7.67 3.42
CA HIS A 84 15.43 8.42 3.01
C HIS A 84 15.03 8.09 1.57
N LEU A 85 16.02 7.95 0.68
CA LEU A 85 15.79 7.50 -0.69
C LEU A 85 15.13 6.12 -0.71
N ASP A 86 15.63 5.20 0.13
CA ASP A 86 15.08 3.85 0.27
C ASP A 86 13.61 3.87 0.70
N GLN A 87 13.28 4.67 1.71
CA GLN A 87 11.90 4.82 2.18
C GLN A 87 10.99 5.37 1.09
N VAL A 88 11.44 6.37 0.32
CA VAL A 88 10.65 6.94 -0.80
C VAL A 88 10.40 5.89 -1.88
N LEU A 89 11.43 5.14 -2.28
CA LEU A 89 11.31 4.06 -3.27
C LEU A 89 10.39 2.94 -2.78
N GLN A 90 10.49 2.56 -1.51
CA GLN A 90 9.64 1.54 -0.92
C GLN A 90 8.17 1.97 -0.93
N VAL A 91 7.87 3.19 -0.50
CA VAL A 91 6.50 3.75 -0.51
C VAL A 91 5.96 3.84 -1.94
N ARG A 92 6.77 4.31 -2.90
CA ARG A 92 6.40 4.34 -4.33
C ARG A 92 6.01 2.96 -4.84
N ALA A 93 6.86 1.96 -4.63
CA ALA A 93 6.62 0.60 -5.12
C ALA A 93 5.32 0.00 -4.57
N MET A 94 4.99 0.24 -3.29
CA MET A 94 3.73 -0.25 -2.71
C MET A 94 2.50 0.53 -3.22
N ALA A 95 2.64 1.85 -3.41
CA ALA A 95 1.58 2.69 -3.95
C ALA A 95 1.27 2.34 -5.42
N ASP A 96 2.30 2.06 -6.23
CA ASP A 96 2.17 1.63 -7.63
C ASP A 96 1.45 0.27 -7.74
N GLN A 97 1.50 -0.56 -6.69
CA GLN A 97 0.73 -1.80 -6.58
C GLN A 97 -0.72 -1.59 -6.08
N GLY A 98 -1.14 -0.34 -5.90
CA GLY A 98 -2.49 0.02 -5.42
C GLY A 98 -2.66 -0.06 -3.90
N THR A 99 -1.58 -0.21 -3.12
CA THR A 99 -1.66 -0.20 -1.66
C THR A 99 -1.93 1.23 -1.16
N SER A 100 -2.97 1.42 -0.34
CA SER A 100 -3.27 2.74 0.22
C SER A 100 -2.15 3.23 1.15
N LEU A 101 -1.94 4.56 1.21
CA LEU A 101 -0.90 5.17 2.06
C LEU A 101 -1.11 4.86 3.55
N GLU A 102 -2.36 4.74 4.00
CA GLU A 102 -2.67 4.31 5.37
C GLU A 102 -2.22 2.88 5.63
N ARG A 103 -2.46 1.97 4.67
CA ARG A 103 -2.02 0.58 4.78
C ARG A 103 -0.50 0.47 4.74
N ILE A 104 0.15 1.22 3.86
CA ILE A 104 1.62 1.33 3.81
C ILE A 104 2.17 1.80 5.16
N LYS A 105 1.55 2.82 5.76
CA LYS A 105 1.94 3.32 7.08
C LYS A 105 1.85 2.23 8.14
N GLN A 106 0.76 1.48 8.19
CA GLN A 106 0.58 0.37 9.13
C GLN A 106 1.69 -0.68 8.96
N LEU A 107 1.99 -1.08 7.73
CA LEU A 107 3.01 -2.08 7.42
C LEU A 107 4.42 -1.61 7.85
N ILE A 108 4.78 -0.36 7.57
CA ILE A 108 6.08 0.22 7.95
C ILE A 108 6.24 0.29 9.48
N HIS A 109 5.15 0.58 10.20
CA HIS A 109 5.17 0.67 11.67
C HIS A 109 4.98 -0.70 12.36
N GLY A 110 5.00 -1.81 11.61
CA GLY A 110 4.83 -3.16 12.15
C GLY A 110 3.41 -3.46 12.66
N ILE A 111 2.43 -2.61 12.32
CA ILE A 111 1.00 -2.87 12.58
C ILE A 111 0.52 -3.79 11.45
N THR A 112 0.82 -5.07 11.59
CA THR A 112 0.26 -6.10 10.72
C THR A 112 -1.12 -6.46 11.26
N THR A 113 -2.17 -5.75 10.84
CA THR A 113 -3.48 -6.41 10.85
C THR A 113 -3.37 -7.57 9.87
N PRO A 114 -3.47 -8.83 10.34
CA PRO A 114 -3.41 -9.97 9.44
C PRO A 114 -4.51 -9.81 8.40
N PRO A 115 -4.25 -10.09 7.11
CA PRO A 115 -5.36 -10.25 6.18
C PRO A 115 -6.32 -11.30 6.75
N PRO A 116 -7.65 -11.12 6.63
CA PRO A 116 -8.60 -12.12 7.09
C PRO A 116 -8.22 -13.47 6.45
N PRO A 117 -8.26 -14.58 7.21
CA PRO A 117 -7.86 -15.88 6.69
C PRO A 117 -8.67 -16.23 5.44
N PRO A 118 -8.04 -16.83 4.41
CA PRO A 118 -8.76 -17.27 3.22
C PRO A 118 -9.84 -18.29 3.61
N LYS A 119 -11.02 -18.19 3.01
CA LYS A 119 -12.13 -19.13 3.28
C LYS A 119 -11.69 -20.55 2.95
N ALA A 120 -11.86 -21.48 3.88
CA ALA A 120 -11.55 -22.89 3.71
C ALA A 120 -12.73 -23.65 3.08
N ALA A 121 -12.45 -24.78 2.44
CA ALA A 121 -13.50 -25.68 1.98
C ALA A 121 -14.31 -26.19 3.18
N GLY A 122 -15.61 -25.91 3.19
CA GLY A 122 -16.50 -26.19 4.32
C GLY A 122 -16.94 -24.96 5.11
N ASP A 123 -16.41 -23.77 4.82
CA ASP A 123 -16.86 -22.54 5.46
C ASP A 123 -18.30 -22.18 5.07
N ILE A 124 -19.15 -22.01 6.09
CA ILE A 124 -20.56 -21.61 5.93
C ILE A 124 -20.68 -20.13 6.29
N SER A 125 -21.18 -19.34 5.33
CA SER A 125 -21.43 -17.91 5.49
C SER A 125 -22.91 -17.60 5.28
N VAL A 126 -23.48 -16.73 6.10
CA VAL A 126 -24.84 -16.21 5.90
C VAL A 126 -24.79 -14.91 5.10
N ILE A 127 -25.30 -14.95 3.87
CA ILE A 127 -25.39 -13.78 3.01
C ILE A 127 -26.82 -13.24 3.02
N SER A 128 -26.97 -11.95 3.32
CA SER A 128 -28.20 -11.20 3.12
C SER A 128 -28.19 -10.58 1.73
N LYS A 129 -29.11 -11.02 0.87
CA LYS A 129 -29.37 -10.45 -0.46
C LYS A 129 -30.56 -9.50 -0.37
N VAL A 130 -30.35 -8.24 -0.74
CA VAL A 130 -31.38 -7.19 -0.73
C VAL A 130 -31.53 -6.65 -2.14
N PHE A 131 -32.74 -6.72 -2.67
CA PHE A 131 -33.10 -6.07 -3.93
C PHE A 131 -33.47 -4.62 -3.65
N ILE A 132 -32.90 -3.69 -4.41
CA ILE A 132 -33.16 -2.25 -4.24
C ILE A 132 -33.97 -1.73 -5.43
N ALA A 133 -33.46 -1.92 -6.65
CA ALA A 133 -34.12 -1.53 -7.88
C ALA A 133 -33.62 -2.38 -9.06
N PRO A 134 -34.26 -2.35 -10.24
CA PRO A 134 -33.72 -3.00 -11.42
C PRO A 134 -32.29 -2.53 -11.70
N GLY A 135 -31.34 -3.48 -11.75
CA GLY A 135 -29.91 -3.18 -11.91
C GLY A 135 -29.15 -2.86 -10.62
N PHE A 136 -29.82 -2.81 -9.46
CA PHE A 136 -29.18 -2.54 -8.17
C PHE A 136 -29.58 -3.56 -7.09
N GLU A 137 -28.62 -4.42 -6.74
CA GLU A 137 -28.74 -5.43 -5.68
C GLU A 137 -27.59 -5.28 -4.68
N LEU A 138 -27.88 -5.52 -3.40
CA LEU A 138 -26.94 -5.41 -2.30
C LEU A 138 -26.75 -6.77 -1.63
N HIS A 139 -25.51 -7.28 -1.64
CA HIS A 139 -25.13 -8.54 -1.00
C HIS A 139 -24.21 -8.26 0.19
N LEU A 140 -24.56 -8.82 1.34
CA LEU A 140 -23.90 -8.50 2.62
C LEU A 140 -23.65 -9.80 3.39
N GLU A 141 -22.50 -9.93 4.03
CA GLU A 141 -22.26 -10.96 5.05
C GLU A 141 -22.27 -10.26 6.43
N PRO A 142 -23.42 -10.22 7.15
CA PRO A 142 -23.57 -9.34 8.31
C PRO A 142 -22.57 -9.64 9.42
N GLN A 143 -22.25 -10.92 9.63
CA GLN A 143 -21.30 -11.35 10.65
C GLN A 143 -19.88 -10.89 10.34
N ALA A 144 -19.41 -11.03 9.09
CA ALA A 144 -18.10 -10.54 8.67
C ALA A 144 -18.00 -9.01 8.75
N ALA A 145 -19.10 -8.30 8.53
CA ALA A 145 -19.20 -6.85 8.66
C ALA A 145 -19.37 -6.36 10.11
N GLY A 146 -19.48 -7.27 11.11
CA GLY A 146 -19.73 -6.91 12.51
C GLY A 146 -21.09 -6.23 12.74
N LEU A 147 -22.05 -6.44 11.83
CA LEU A 147 -23.38 -5.85 11.89
C LEU A 147 -24.31 -6.72 12.73
N SER A 148 -24.90 -6.12 13.77
CA SER A 148 -26.06 -6.71 14.43
C SER A 148 -27.27 -6.69 13.50
N PRO A 149 -28.27 -7.57 13.70
CA PRO A 149 -29.49 -7.56 12.88
C PRO A 149 -30.20 -6.21 12.86
N GLU A 150 -30.15 -5.45 13.95
CA GLU A 150 -30.70 -4.10 14.03
C GLU A 150 -29.94 -3.10 13.16
N LYS A 151 -28.60 -3.10 13.27
CA LYS A 151 -27.74 -2.23 12.45
C LYS A 151 -27.87 -2.56 10.96
N LEU A 152 -28.00 -3.83 10.61
CA LEU A 152 -28.25 -4.27 9.24
C LEU A 152 -29.56 -3.68 8.69
N ARG A 153 -30.66 -3.78 9.46
CA ARG A 153 -31.95 -3.21 9.06
C ARG A 153 -31.88 -1.69 8.89
N LEU A 154 -31.20 -1.00 9.81
CA LEU A 154 -30.99 0.45 9.70
C LEU A 154 -30.21 0.81 8.43
N PHE A 155 -29.11 0.09 8.16
CA PHE A 155 -28.30 0.28 6.97
C PHE A 155 -29.09 0.07 5.69
N VAL A 156 -29.82 -1.03 5.58
CA VAL A 156 -30.68 -1.33 4.42
C VAL A 156 -31.72 -0.22 4.21
N ARG A 157 -32.36 0.26 5.28
CA ARG A 157 -33.34 1.35 5.18
C ARG A 157 -32.72 2.65 4.70
N SER A 158 -31.51 3.00 5.17
CA SER A 158 -30.78 4.17 4.68
C SER A 158 -30.41 4.06 3.20
N VAL A 159 -29.96 2.89 2.75
CA VAL A 159 -29.63 2.68 1.33
C VAL A 159 -30.87 2.85 0.45
N LEU A 160 -32.02 2.29 0.87
CA LEU A 160 -33.28 2.44 0.16
C LEU A 160 -33.71 3.91 0.09
N SER A 161 -33.69 4.64 1.22
CA SER A 161 -34.11 6.05 1.24
C SER A 161 -33.19 6.93 0.40
N THR A 162 -31.88 6.72 0.46
CA THR A 162 -30.92 7.48 -0.36
C THR A 162 -31.10 7.20 -1.85
N TRP A 163 -31.39 5.96 -2.23
CA TRP A 163 -31.68 5.62 -3.63
C TRP A 163 -32.96 6.31 -4.12
N GLU A 164 -34.02 6.31 -3.30
CA GLU A 164 -35.26 7.03 -3.60
C GLU A 164 -35.02 8.53 -3.74
N GLU A 165 -34.28 9.16 -2.83
CA GLU A 165 -33.97 10.60 -2.88
C GLU A 165 -33.21 10.99 -4.16
N ILE A 166 -32.21 10.18 -4.55
CA ILE A 166 -31.42 10.44 -5.76
C ILE A 166 -32.28 10.31 -7.02
N ASN A 167 -33.11 9.27 -7.12
CA ASN A 167 -33.98 9.05 -8.28
C ASN A 167 -35.23 9.94 -8.30
N ALA A 168 -35.65 10.48 -7.16
CA ALA A 168 -36.76 11.44 -7.09
C ALA A 168 -36.33 12.88 -7.41
N SER A 169 -35.02 13.13 -7.47
CA SER A 169 -34.44 14.46 -7.75
C SER A 169 -34.21 14.73 -9.26
N GLU A 170 -34.82 13.93 -10.13
CA GLU A 170 -34.79 14.03 -11.60
C GLU A 170 -36.18 14.43 -12.14
#